data_AF-A0A2V6BGJ5-F1
#
_entry.id   AF-A0A2V6BGJ5-F1
#
_cell.length_a   1.000
_cell.length_b   1.000
_cell.length_c   1.000
_cell.angle_alpha   90.00
_cell.angle_beta   90.00
_cell.angle_gamma   90.00
#
_symmetry.space_group_name_H-M   'P 1'
#
loop_
_entity.id
_entity.type
_entity.pdbx_description
1 polymer ?
#
loop_
_entity_poly.entity_id
_entity_poly.type
_entity_poly.pdbx_seq_one_letter_code
_entity_poly.pdbx_strand_id
1 'polypeptide(L)'
;MISKRIYAAWVGIHFFLIIAVCFAGLFSLVAEGATILPIALDTYARKAELLAAWLLGKQAAVSSPVRRSIATYLHAAGIQSGYTFFAPNIPGSHKLTLELYYQNGRVEYEAPHVSGKAAALRLDSLLDRLADNRYEPLREVVLKMLALSVWRERPDVKKIRATFGSVNLPSVSDFEHGKGESFQPMFSYDFSLRDEEKR
;
A
#
# COMPACT_ATOMS: atom_id res chain seq x y z
N MET A 1 -7.03 47.91 -0.53
CA MET A 1 -6.21 47.23 0.51
C MET A 1 -6.82 45.90 1.00
N ILE A 2 -8.15 45.78 1.12
CA ILE A 2 -8.83 44.57 1.61
C ILE A 2 -8.56 43.32 0.75
N SER A 3 -8.64 43.45 -0.58
CA SER A 3 -8.36 42.35 -1.52
C SER A 3 -6.96 41.73 -1.34
N LYS A 4 -5.91 42.55 -1.13
CA LYS A 4 -4.55 42.05 -0.87
C LYS A 4 -4.45 41.25 0.44
N ARG A 5 -5.19 41.66 1.48
CA ARG A 5 -5.23 40.93 2.77
C ARG A 5 -5.96 39.60 2.63
N ILE A 6 -7.02 39.55 1.82
CA ILE A 6 -7.75 38.32 1.53
C ILE A 6 -6.86 37.32 0.76
N TYR A 7 -6.13 37.77 -0.26
CA TYR A 7 -5.17 36.90 -0.95
C TYR A 7 -4.05 36.41 -0.04
N ALA A 8 -3.49 37.29 0.80
CA ALA A 8 -2.48 36.89 1.77
C ALA A 8 -3.01 35.85 2.78
N ALA A 9 -4.25 36.00 3.23
CA ALA A 9 -4.90 35.02 4.10
C ALA A 9 -5.09 33.67 3.39
N TRP A 10 -5.53 33.66 2.12
CA TRP A 10 -5.66 32.43 1.33
C TRP A 10 -4.33 31.74 1.09
N VAL A 11 -3.27 32.49 0.78
CA VAL A 11 -1.90 31.96 0.68
C VAL A 11 -1.48 31.34 2.01
N GLY A 12 -1.70 32.04 3.13
CA GLY A 12 -1.41 31.52 4.46
C GLY A 12 -2.15 30.21 4.77
N ILE A 13 -3.45 30.15 4.48
CA ILE A 13 -4.28 28.95 4.65
C ILE A 13 -3.75 27.79 3.79
N HIS A 14 -3.42 28.07 2.53
CA HIS A 14 -2.91 27.07 1.61
C HIS A 14 -1.60 26.43 2.12
N PHE A 15 -0.61 27.26 2.48
CA PHE A 15 0.65 26.77 3.01
C PHE A 15 0.49 26.07 4.37
N PHE A 16 -0.41 26.58 5.23
CA PHE A 16 -0.74 25.92 6.48
C PHE A 16 -1.26 24.50 6.25
N LEU A 17 -2.16 24.31 5.28
CA LEU A 17 -2.68 23.00 4.92
C LEU A 17 -1.61 22.06 4.35
N ILE A 18 -0.71 22.56 3.50
CA ILE A 18 0.45 21.80 3.01
C ILE A 18 1.30 21.30 4.18
N ILE A 19 1.64 22.20 5.09
CA ILE A 19 2.46 21.90 6.26
C ILE A 19 1.78 20.85 7.13
N ALA A 20 0.48 21.00 7.41
CA ALA A 20 -0.28 20.05 8.21
C ALA A 20 -0.34 18.66 7.56
N VAL A 21 -0.55 18.58 6.24
CA VAL A 21 -0.53 17.31 5.49
C VAL A 21 0.85 16.65 5.52
N CYS A 22 1.92 17.44 5.34
CA CYS A 22 3.30 16.92 5.38
C CYS A 22 3.68 16.43 6.78
N PHE A 23 3.35 17.18 7.84
CA PHE A 23 3.60 16.75 9.21
C PHE A 23 2.80 15.51 9.59
N ALA A 24 1.53 15.42 9.21
CA ALA A 24 0.74 14.21 9.45
C ALA A 24 1.41 12.97 8.84
N GLY A 25 1.91 13.07 7.61
CA GLY A 25 2.65 11.99 6.96
C GLY A 25 3.98 11.68 7.63
N LEU A 26 4.77 12.71 7.96
CA LEU A 26 6.08 12.53 8.59
C LEU A 26 5.96 11.87 9.96
N PHE A 27 5.05 12.35 10.79
CA PHE A 27 4.88 11.81 12.14
C PHE A 27 4.26 10.41 12.15
N SER A 28 3.42 10.07 11.16
CA SER A 28 2.96 8.68 10.97
C SER A 28 4.14 7.75 10.68
N LEU A 29 5.05 8.13 9.75
CA LEU A 29 6.25 7.33 9.46
C LEU A 29 7.14 7.14 10.68
N VAL A 30 7.37 8.20 11.46
CA VAL A 30 8.19 8.10 12.69
C VAL A 30 7.48 7.22 13.71
N ALA A 31 6.18 7.41 13.94
CA ALA A 31 5.40 6.65 14.91
C ALA A 31 5.15 5.18 14.53
N GLU A 32 5.41 4.81 13.28
CA GLU A 32 5.35 3.43 12.76
C GLU A 32 6.73 2.76 12.74
N GLY A 33 7.78 3.45 13.21
CA GLY A 33 9.15 2.93 13.17
C GLY A 33 9.75 2.86 11.77
N ALA A 34 9.12 3.52 10.80
CA ALA A 34 9.54 3.56 9.41
C ALA A 34 10.66 4.60 9.18
N THR A 35 11.44 4.99 10.18
CA THR A 35 12.56 5.93 10.03
C THR A 35 13.76 5.48 10.83
N ILE A 36 14.93 6.07 10.57
CA ILE A 36 16.16 5.84 11.35
C ILE A 36 16.12 6.51 12.75
N LEU A 37 15.02 7.16 13.11
CA LEU A 37 14.91 7.89 14.38
C LEU A 37 14.73 6.91 15.56
N PRO A 38 15.20 7.28 16.76
CA PRO A 38 15.05 6.44 17.95
C PRO A 38 13.58 6.17 18.32
N ILE A 39 13.29 4.94 18.72
CA ILE A 39 11.96 4.46 19.20
C ILE A 39 11.39 5.33 20.33
N ALA A 40 12.25 5.98 21.12
CA ALA A 40 11.82 6.93 22.16
C ALA A 40 10.96 8.09 21.61
N LEU A 41 11.05 8.39 20.31
CA LEU A 41 10.29 9.44 19.66
C LEU A 41 8.90 8.98 19.20
N ASP A 42 8.59 7.69 19.16
CA ASP A 42 7.34 7.15 18.61
C ASP A 42 6.11 7.70 19.34
N THR A 43 6.19 7.80 20.67
CA THR A 43 5.08 8.33 21.49
C THR A 43 4.82 9.81 21.21
N TYR A 44 5.88 10.58 20.99
CA TYR A 44 5.78 12.01 20.65
C TYR A 44 5.29 12.19 19.21
N ALA A 45 5.81 11.38 18.29
CA ALA A 45 5.38 11.35 16.89
C ALA A 45 3.90 10.98 16.78
N ARG A 46 3.40 9.98 17.51
CA ARG A 46 1.98 9.60 17.50
C ARG A 46 1.08 10.74 17.98
N LYS A 47 1.49 11.48 19.01
CA LYS A 47 0.75 12.67 19.48
C LYS A 47 0.75 13.79 18.44
N ALA A 48 1.90 14.04 17.80
CA ALA A 48 2.03 15.06 16.77
C ALA A 48 1.25 14.71 15.49
N GLU A 49 1.22 13.43 15.11
CA GLU A 49 0.39 12.88 14.04
C GLU A 49 -1.10 13.13 14.32
N LEU A 50 -1.58 12.78 15.52
CA LEU A 50 -2.96 12.99 15.92
C LEU A 50 -3.36 14.47 15.89
N LEU A 51 -2.46 15.35 16.33
CA LEU A 51 -2.68 16.80 16.29
C LEU A 51 -2.75 17.32 14.85
N ALA A 52 -1.85 16.88 13.97
CA ALA A 52 -1.89 17.22 12.55
C ALA A 52 -3.17 16.66 11.87
N ALA A 53 -3.57 15.45 12.19
CA ALA A 53 -4.82 14.84 11.70
C ALA A 53 -6.06 15.59 12.19
N TRP A 54 -6.06 16.08 13.44
CA TRP A 54 -7.11 16.93 13.98
C TRP A 54 -7.23 18.25 13.23
N LEU A 55 -6.10 18.93 12.96
CA LEU A 55 -6.05 20.18 12.18
C LEU A 55 -6.60 20.01 10.76
N LEU A 56 -6.45 18.82 10.18
CA LEU A 56 -7.02 18.45 8.87
C LEU A 56 -8.49 18.01 8.94
N GLY A 57 -9.12 18.07 10.11
CA GLY A 57 -10.49 17.64 10.33
C GLY A 57 -10.70 16.13 10.20
N LYS A 58 -9.64 15.31 10.20
CA LYS A 58 -9.73 13.85 10.01
C LYS A 58 -10.42 13.15 11.18
N GLN A 59 -10.36 13.72 12.38
CA GLN A 59 -11.04 13.21 13.58
C GLN A 59 -12.55 13.52 13.60
N ALA A 60 -13.04 14.44 12.76
CA ALA A 60 -14.46 14.71 12.65
C ALA A 60 -15.18 13.62 11.85
N ALA A 61 -16.48 13.44 12.11
CA ALA A 61 -17.32 12.51 11.35
C ALA A 61 -17.23 12.77 9.84
N VAL A 62 -17.35 11.72 9.03
CA VAL A 62 -17.27 11.81 7.55
C VAL A 62 -18.37 12.72 6.96
N SER A 63 -19.49 12.85 7.68
CA SER A 63 -20.59 13.77 7.35
C SER A 63 -20.32 15.23 7.73
N SER A 64 -19.25 15.53 8.45
CA SER A 64 -18.94 16.89 8.89
C SER A 64 -18.68 17.81 7.68
N PRO A 65 -19.39 18.94 7.58
CA PRO A 65 -19.21 19.88 6.48
C PRO A 65 -17.78 20.44 6.45
N VAL A 66 -17.19 20.70 7.63
CA VAL A 66 -15.80 21.19 7.75
C VAL A 66 -14.80 20.20 7.16
N ARG A 67 -14.93 18.91 7.51
CA ARG A 67 -14.05 17.86 6.98
C ARG A 67 -14.20 17.72 5.47
N ARG A 68 -15.43 17.76 4.96
CA ARG A 68 -15.70 17.70 3.51
C ARG A 68 -15.11 18.89 2.78
N SER A 69 -15.29 20.11 3.28
CA SER A 69 -14.72 21.32 2.66
C SER A 69 -13.20 21.27 2.59
N ILE A 70 -12.53 20.87 3.69
CA ILE A 70 -11.07 20.71 3.71
C ILE A 70 -10.64 19.62 2.71
N ALA A 71 -11.28 18.45 2.73
CA ALA A 71 -10.95 17.35 1.83
C ALA A 71 -11.13 17.72 0.34
N THR A 72 -12.23 18.40 0.00
CA THR A 72 -12.49 18.88 -1.36
C THR A 72 -11.43 19.89 -1.80
N TYR A 73 -11.05 20.83 -0.93
CA TYR A 73 -10.00 21.79 -1.23
C TYR A 73 -8.64 21.10 -1.44
N LEU A 74 -8.25 20.19 -0.54
CA LEU A 74 -7.00 19.44 -0.66
C LEU A 74 -6.96 18.61 -1.96
N HIS A 75 -8.09 18.04 -2.38
CA HIS A 75 -8.20 17.34 -3.66
C HIS A 75 -8.03 18.29 -4.84
N ALA A 76 -8.76 19.42 -4.86
CA ALA A 76 -8.67 20.41 -5.92
C ALA A 76 -7.27 21.04 -6.04
N ALA A 77 -6.58 21.22 -4.90
CA ALA A 77 -5.24 21.77 -4.84
C ALA A 77 -4.13 20.74 -5.06
N GLY A 78 -4.45 19.44 -5.13
CA GLY A 78 -3.46 18.36 -5.30
C GLY A 78 -2.60 18.06 -4.06
N ILE A 79 -3.05 18.43 -2.86
CA ILE A 79 -2.32 18.30 -1.59
C ILE A 79 -2.93 17.18 -0.74
N GLN A 80 -3.29 16.06 -1.36
CA GLN A 80 -3.96 14.96 -0.65
C GLN A 80 -2.97 14.13 0.18
N SER A 81 -1.70 14.12 -0.23
CA SER A 81 -0.60 13.43 0.43
C SER A 81 0.60 14.36 0.53
N GLY A 82 1.34 14.27 1.64
CA GLY A 82 2.59 15.02 1.80
C GLY A 82 3.70 14.46 0.91
N TYR A 83 4.82 15.19 0.80
CA TYR A 83 6.03 14.72 0.10
C TYR A 83 6.59 13.39 0.64
N THR A 84 6.10 12.93 1.80
CA THR A 84 6.36 11.60 2.35
C THR A 84 5.81 10.44 1.52
N PHE A 85 4.99 10.71 0.48
CA PHE A 85 4.68 9.73 -0.56
C PHE A 85 5.95 9.18 -1.25
N PHE A 86 7.08 9.91 -1.16
CA PHE A 86 8.39 9.50 -1.64
C PHE A 86 9.36 9.07 -0.50
N ALA A 87 8.86 8.81 0.71
CA ALA A 87 9.72 8.40 1.82
C ALA A 87 10.31 6.99 1.60
N PRO A 88 11.61 6.79 1.85
CA PRO A 88 12.38 5.59 1.47
C PRO A 88 12.17 4.36 2.37
N ASN A 89 11.10 4.33 3.18
CA ASN A 89 10.82 3.21 4.07
C ASN A 89 9.31 2.96 4.13
N ILE A 90 8.77 2.58 2.98
CA ILE A 90 7.44 1.97 2.91
C ILE A 90 7.61 0.59 3.56
N PRO A 91 6.73 0.17 4.50
CA PRO A 91 6.74 -1.20 4.99
C PRO A 91 6.75 -2.16 3.80
N GLY A 92 7.50 -3.25 3.98
CA GLY A 92 7.91 -4.17 2.94
C GLY A 92 6.92 -4.34 1.78
N SER A 93 7.38 -4.14 0.55
CA SER A 93 6.54 -4.24 -0.64
C SER A 93 5.73 -5.53 -0.64
N HIS A 94 4.48 -5.47 -1.08
CA HIS A 94 3.67 -6.67 -1.14
C HIS A 94 4.01 -7.49 -2.37
N LYS A 95 4.24 -8.79 -2.17
CA LYS A 95 4.56 -9.73 -3.25
C LYS A 95 3.53 -10.83 -3.32
N LEU A 96 3.10 -11.11 -4.54
CA LEU A 96 2.32 -12.30 -4.87
C LEU A 96 3.25 -13.32 -5.53
N THR A 97 3.31 -14.52 -4.96
CA THR A 97 4.01 -15.66 -5.54
C THR A 97 3.00 -16.71 -5.97
N LEU A 98 3.09 -17.17 -7.22
CA LEU A 98 2.26 -18.23 -7.76
C LEU A 98 3.09 -19.50 -7.85
N GLU A 99 2.67 -20.54 -7.14
CA GLU A 99 3.23 -21.88 -7.24
C GLU A 99 2.39 -22.70 -8.23
N LEU A 100 3.01 -23.10 -9.33
CA LEU A 100 2.40 -23.85 -10.42
C LEU A 100 2.72 -25.34 -10.24
N TYR A 101 1.70 -26.14 -9.99
CA TYR A 101 1.83 -27.58 -9.82
C TYR A 101 1.44 -28.30 -11.12
N TYR A 102 2.40 -29.00 -11.71
CA TYR A 102 2.22 -29.76 -12.95
C TYR A 102 1.85 -31.22 -12.68
N GLN A 103 1.30 -31.90 -13.69
CA GLN A 103 0.93 -33.32 -13.59
C GLN A 103 2.11 -34.26 -13.27
N ASN A 104 3.31 -33.90 -13.71
CA ASN A 104 4.53 -34.66 -13.48
C ASN A 104 5.14 -34.44 -12.08
N GLY A 105 4.47 -33.71 -11.19
CA GLY A 105 4.97 -33.38 -9.85
C GLY A 105 5.98 -32.23 -9.82
N ARG A 106 6.29 -31.61 -10.96
CA ARG A 106 7.10 -30.39 -11.01
C ARG A 106 6.35 -29.24 -10.36
N VAL A 107 7.08 -28.42 -9.61
CA VAL A 107 6.58 -27.16 -9.05
C VAL A 107 7.43 -26.02 -9.62
N GLU A 108 6.78 -25.01 -10.18
CA GLU A 108 7.43 -23.78 -10.61
C GLU A 108 6.92 -22.59 -9.82
N TYR A 109 7.81 -21.63 -9.57
CA TYR A 109 7.47 -20.39 -8.87
C TYR A 109 7.48 -19.25 -9.87
N GLU A 110 6.36 -18.56 -9.98
CA GLU A 110 6.18 -17.49 -10.96
C GLU A 110 5.60 -16.23 -10.29
N ALA A 111 6.08 -15.08 -10.72
CA ALA A 111 5.47 -13.79 -10.39
C ALA A 111 4.48 -13.42 -11.51
N PRO A 112 3.39 -12.69 -11.22
CA PRO A 112 2.42 -12.34 -12.25
C PRO A 112 3.08 -11.52 -13.37
N HIS A 113 3.01 -12.03 -14.60
CA HIS A 113 3.50 -11.32 -15.77
C HIS A 113 2.50 -10.26 -16.23
N VAL A 114 3.01 -9.11 -16.66
CA VAL A 114 2.22 -7.96 -17.08
C VAL A 114 2.79 -7.37 -18.36
N SER A 115 1.91 -6.90 -19.25
CA SER A 115 2.27 -6.34 -20.55
C SER A 115 2.80 -4.91 -20.43
N GLY A 116 3.97 -4.75 -19.80
CA GLY A 116 4.74 -3.50 -19.75
C GLY A 116 4.75 -2.77 -18.41
N LYS A 117 5.63 -1.76 -18.31
CA LYS A 117 5.94 -1.03 -17.06
C LYS A 117 4.72 -0.38 -16.41
N ALA A 118 3.81 0.18 -17.19
CA ALA A 118 2.61 0.83 -16.66
C ALA A 118 1.58 -0.18 -16.11
N ALA A 119 1.57 -1.42 -16.62
CA ALA A 119 0.74 -2.48 -16.08
C ALA A 119 1.35 -3.03 -14.78
N ALA A 120 2.68 -3.13 -14.71
CA ALA A 120 3.40 -3.47 -13.47
C ALA A 120 3.07 -2.51 -12.33
N LEU A 121 3.19 -1.20 -12.56
CA LEU A 121 2.87 -0.20 -11.53
C LEU A 121 1.42 -0.28 -11.03
N ARG A 122 0.47 -0.60 -11.92
CA ARG A 122 -0.94 -0.78 -11.55
C ARG A 122 -1.16 -2.05 -10.75
N LEU A 123 -0.46 -3.13 -11.09
CA LEU A 123 -0.48 -4.38 -10.34
C LEU A 123 0.11 -4.17 -8.94
N ASP A 124 1.27 -3.53 -8.82
CA ASP A 124 1.89 -3.25 -7.52
C ASP A 124 0.95 -2.41 -6.63
N SER A 125 0.37 -1.35 -7.20
CA SER A 125 -0.63 -0.52 -6.50
C SER A 125 -1.88 -1.31 -6.07
N LEU A 126 -2.26 -2.33 -6.83
CA LEU A 126 -3.38 -3.21 -6.50
C LEU A 126 -2.99 -4.16 -5.36
N LEU A 127 -1.82 -4.78 -5.44
CA LEU A 127 -1.28 -5.66 -4.41
C LEU A 127 -1.16 -4.93 -3.06
N ASP A 128 -0.67 -3.70 -3.06
CA ASP A 128 -0.59 -2.88 -1.83
C ASP A 128 -1.95 -2.65 -1.17
N ARG A 129 -3.02 -2.55 -1.95
CA ARG A 129 -4.39 -2.41 -1.41
C ARG A 129 -4.94 -3.72 -0.86
N LEU A 130 -4.56 -4.86 -1.42
CA LEU A 130 -5.05 -6.17 -0.96
C LEU A 130 -4.58 -6.51 0.46
N ALA A 131 -3.48 -5.93 0.91
CA ALA A 131 -3.00 -6.08 2.28
C ALA A 131 -3.98 -5.51 3.32
N ASP A 132 -4.74 -4.47 2.96
CA ASP A 132 -5.70 -3.83 3.85
C ASP A 132 -6.94 -4.73 4.06
N ASN A 133 -7.36 -4.87 5.33
CA ASN A 133 -8.49 -5.70 5.74
C ASN A 133 -9.83 -5.29 5.09
N ARG A 134 -9.97 -4.05 4.64
CA ARG A 134 -11.16 -3.58 3.91
C ARG A 134 -11.37 -4.32 2.59
N TYR A 135 -10.32 -4.90 2.02
CA TYR A 135 -10.36 -5.62 0.74
C TYR A 135 -10.39 -7.14 0.92
N GLU A 136 -10.51 -7.65 2.15
CA GLU A 136 -10.55 -9.09 2.44
C GLU A 136 -11.55 -9.87 1.56
N PRO A 137 -12.81 -9.39 1.35
CA PRO A 137 -13.77 -10.08 0.49
C PRO A 137 -13.37 -10.15 -0.99
N LEU A 138 -12.45 -9.29 -1.43
CA LEU A 138 -12.00 -9.18 -2.82
C LEU A 138 -10.69 -9.92 -3.08
N ARG A 139 -9.95 -10.32 -2.03
CA ARG A 139 -8.63 -10.96 -2.17
C ARG A 139 -8.70 -12.20 -3.04
N GLU A 140 -9.56 -13.15 -2.69
CA GLU A 140 -9.68 -14.41 -3.43
C GLU A 140 -10.05 -14.16 -4.89
N VAL A 141 -11.00 -13.27 -5.16
CA VAL A 141 -11.46 -12.97 -6.54
C VAL A 141 -10.34 -12.37 -7.38
N VAL A 142 -9.59 -11.41 -6.82
CA VAL A 142 -8.46 -10.80 -7.53
C VAL A 142 -7.36 -11.81 -7.78
N LEU A 143 -6.98 -12.59 -6.76
CA LEU A 143 -5.95 -13.63 -6.91
C LEU A 143 -6.38 -14.71 -7.90
N LYS A 144 -7.67 -15.06 -7.94
CA LYS A 144 -8.24 -16.00 -8.91
C LYS A 144 -8.16 -15.47 -10.34
N MET A 145 -8.42 -14.18 -10.56
CA MET A 145 -8.27 -13.56 -11.89
C MET A 145 -6.80 -13.57 -12.36
N LEU A 146 -5.86 -13.31 -11.45
CA LEU A 146 -4.42 -13.36 -11.75
C LEU A 146 -3.97 -14.80 -12.04
N ALA A 147 -4.40 -15.77 -11.22
CA ALA A 147 -4.12 -17.18 -11.44
C ALA A 147 -4.71 -17.68 -12.77
N LEU A 148 -5.92 -17.25 -13.13
CA LEU A 148 -6.54 -17.59 -14.42
C LEU A 148 -5.74 -17.03 -15.60
N SER A 149 -5.15 -15.84 -15.47
CA SER A 149 -4.28 -15.28 -16.51
C SER A 149 -3.07 -16.17 -16.76
N VAL A 150 -2.38 -16.60 -15.69
CA VAL A 150 -1.21 -17.50 -15.82
C VAL A 150 -1.64 -18.86 -16.38
N TRP A 151 -2.80 -19.37 -15.98
CA TRP A 151 -3.31 -20.63 -16.51
C TRP A 151 -3.57 -20.58 -18.02
N ARG A 152 -3.99 -19.44 -18.56
CA ARG A 152 -4.18 -19.27 -20.00
C ARG A 152 -2.86 -19.36 -20.78
N GLU A 153 -1.76 -18.96 -20.16
CA GLU A 153 -0.41 -19.04 -20.74
C GLU A 153 0.23 -20.42 -20.53
N ARG A 154 -0.16 -21.11 -19.44
CA ARG A 154 0.35 -22.43 -19.03
C ARG A 154 -0.81 -23.43 -18.82
N PRO A 155 -1.43 -23.94 -19.89
CA PRO A 155 -2.61 -24.80 -19.79
C PRO A 155 -2.35 -26.18 -19.17
N ASP A 156 -1.08 -26.58 -19.08
CA ASP A 156 -0.62 -27.86 -18.53
C ASP A 156 -0.53 -27.90 -16.99
N VAL A 157 -0.70 -26.75 -16.33
CA VAL A 157 -0.76 -26.64 -14.88
C VAL A 157 -2.06 -27.25 -14.36
N LYS A 158 -1.99 -28.04 -13.27
CA LYS A 158 -3.14 -28.70 -12.62
C LYS A 158 -3.70 -27.90 -11.45
N LYS A 159 -2.82 -27.25 -10.70
CA LYS A 159 -3.14 -26.50 -9.50
C LYS A 159 -2.23 -25.28 -9.41
N ILE A 160 -2.79 -24.15 -9.02
CA ILE A 160 -2.04 -22.92 -8.71
C ILE A 160 -2.28 -22.58 -7.26
N ARG A 161 -1.22 -22.48 -6.46
CA ARG A 161 -1.29 -21.86 -5.13
C ARG A 161 -0.80 -20.44 -5.24
N ALA A 162 -1.65 -19.50 -4.84
CA ALA A 162 -1.33 -18.08 -4.81
C ALA A 162 -1.04 -17.66 -3.38
N THR A 163 0.22 -17.33 -3.07
CA THR A 163 0.67 -16.90 -1.74
C THR A 163 1.00 -15.42 -1.77
N PHE A 164 0.27 -14.64 -0.98
CA PHE A 164 0.48 -13.20 -0.82
C PHE A 164 1.14 -12.90 0.52
N GLY A 165 2.10 -11.99 0.52
CA GLY A 165 2.81 -11.59 1.74
C GLY A 165 3.57 -10.27 1.59
N SER A 166 4.13 -9.80 2.69
CA SER A 166 5.00 -8.63 2.71
C SER A 166 6.47 -9.04 2.53
N VAL A 167 7.23 -8.22 1.82
CA VAL A 167 8.67 -8.39 1.62
C VAL A 167 9.41 -7.37 2.48
N ASN A 168 9.85 -7.78 3.66
CA ASN A 168 10.61 -6.90 4.53
C ASN A 168 12.04 -6.77 3.99
N LEU A 169 12.41 -5.54 3.64
CA LEU A 169 13.78 -5.21 3.28
C LEU A 169 14.69 -5.37 4.51
N PRO A 170 15.94 -5.83 4.32
CA PRO A 170 16.89 -5.93 5.42
C PRO A 170 17.17 -4.53 5.99
N SER A 171 17.38 -4.45 7.31
CA SER A 171 17.97 -3.24 7.90
C SER A 171 19.38 -3.02 7.37
N VAL A 172 19.94 -1.80 7.54
CA VAL A 172 21.34 -1.51 7.16
C VAL A 172 22.30 -2.52 7.81
N SER A 173 22.07 -2.81 9.09
CA SER A 173 22.86 -3.82 9.79
C SER A 173 22.71 -5.22 9.20
N ASP A 174 21.50 -5.61 8.78
CA ASP A 174 21.26 -6.92 8.17
C ASP A 174 21.93 -7.04 6.79
N PHE A 175 21.94 -5.96 6.00
CA PHE A 175 22.59 -5.92 4.70
C PHE A 175 24.12 -6.04 4.81
N GLU A 176 24.73 -5.36 5.78
CA GLU A 176 26.18 -5.46 6.06
C GLU A 176 26.60 -6.89 6.45
N HIS A 177 25.70 -7.66 7.06
CA HIS A 177 25.91 -9.07 7.39
C HIS A 177 25.46 -10.04 6.28
N GLY A 178 25.13 -9.52 5.09
CA GLY A 178 24.76 -10.32 3.91
C GLY A 178 23.36 -10.92 3.95
N LYS A 179 22.47 -10.45 4.84
CA LYS A 179 21.07 -10.89 4.85
C LYS A 179 20.29 -10.19 3.74
N GLY A 180 19.53 -10.98 2.99
CA GLY A 180 18.65 -10.50 1.93
C GLY A 180 17.25 -10.14 2.42
N GLU A 181 16.36 -9.92 1.45
CA GLU A 181 14.93 -9.70 1.67
C GLU A 181 14.27 -10.90 2.38
N SER A 182 13.33 -10.63 3.27
CA SER A 182 12.55 -11.68 3.94
C SER A 182 11.08 -11.60 3.54
N PHE A 183 10.49 -12.74 3.18
CA PHE A 183 9.09 -12.83 2.79
C PHE A 183 8.25 -13.35 3.95
N GLN A 184 7.23 -12.60 4.34
CA GLN A 184 6.28 -12.96 5.39
C GLN A 184 4.91 -13.25 4.77
N PRO A 185 4.51 -14.53 4.65
CA PRO A 185 3.20 -14.90 4.12
C PRO A 185 2.07 -14.33 4.98
N MET A 186 1.05 -13.76 4.34
CA MET A 186 -0.15 -13.25 4.99
C MET A 186 -1.37 -14.14 4.74
N PHE A 187 -1.61 -14.50 3.49
CA PHE A 187 -2.70 -15.39 3.10
C PHE A 187 -2.36 -16.15 1.82
N SER A 188 -3.00 -17.30 1.64
CA SER A 188 -2.82 -18.14 0.46
C SER A 188 -4.15 -18.74 0.01
N TYR A 189 -4.32 -18.84 -1.31
CA TYR A 189 -5.47 -19.51 -1.92
C TYR A 189 -5.01 -20.58 -2.91
N ASP A 190 -5.72 -21.70 -2.91
CA ASP A 190 -5.49 -22.82 -3.81
C ASP A 190 -6.56 -22.82 -4.91
N PHE A 191 -6.12 -22.77 -6.16
CA PHE A 191 -7.00 -22.83 -7.33
C PHE A 191 -6.72 -24.11 -8.11
N SER A 192 -7.78 -24.87 -8.37
CA SER A 192 -7.78 -26.00 -9.30
C SER A 192 -8.84 -25.78 -10.36
N LEU A 193 -8.54 -26.06 -11.62
CA LEU A 193 -9.61 -26.29 -12.60
C LEU A 193 -10.45 -27.44 -12.05
N ARG A 194 -11.78 -27.26 -11.98
CA ARG A 194 -12.67 -28.38 -11.66
C ARG A 194 -12.29 -29.51 -12.62
N ASP A 195 -11.86 -30.65 -12.08
CA ASP A 195 -11.89 -31.89 -12.85
C ASP A 195 -13.32 -31.98 -13.39
N GLU A 196 -13.46 -32.32 -14.68
CA GLU A 196 -14.73 -32.81 -15.18
C GLU A 196 -15.16 -33.93 -14.22
N GLU A 197 -16.08 -33.58 -13.34
CA GLU A 197 -16.71 -34.51 -12.43
C GLU A 197 -17.43 -35.48 -13.34
N LYS A 198 -16.79 -36.64 -13.52
CA LYS A 198 -17.22 -37.77 -14.34
C LYS A 198 -18.74 -37.85 -14.37
N ARG A 199 -19.30 -37.65 -15.56
CA ARG A 199 -20.64 -38.09 -15.89
C ARG A 199 -20.55 -39.15 -16.97
#